data_AF-A0A1V5X0T5-F1
#
_entry.id   AF-A0A1V5X0T5-F1
#
_cell.length_a   1.000
_cell.length_b   1.000
_cell.length_c   1.000
_cell.angle_alpha   90.00
_cell.angle_beta   90.00
_cell.angle_gamma   90.00
#
_symmetry.space_group_name_H-M   'P 1'
#
loop_
_entity.id
_entity.type
_entity.pdbx_description
1 polymer ?
#
loop_
_entity_poly.entity_id
_entity_poly.type
_entity_poly.pdbx_seq_one_letter_code
_entity_poly.pdbx_strand_id
1 'polypeptide(L)'
;MSFEYWLILHYQKTRKPFESAKKCLEELKKYMPNYTKEDKDLYFIVLDKQEKAIKNAKEIRKEWGDDIVGIEEQNPSTEVYRLVERLIEEGEKND
;
A
#
# COMPACT_ATOMS: atom_id res chain seq x y z
N MET A 1 6.40 4.55 8.67
CA MET A 1 5.90 4.59 7.28
C MET A 1 4.40 4.91 7.29
N SER A 2 3.84 5.51 6.23
CA SER A 2 2.45 6.02 6.20
C SER A 2 1.48 5.05 5.52
N PHE A 3 0.23 4.97 5.98
CA PHE A 3 -0.83 4.20 5.29
C PHE A 3 -1.06 4.70 3.85
N GLU A 4 -0.82 5.98 3.60
CA GLU A 4 -0.89 6.59 2.28
C GLU A 4 0.02 5.92 1.24
N TYR A 5 1.13 5.29 1.66
CA TYR A 5 1.97 4.53 0.74
C TYR A 5 1.24 3.30 0.18
N TRP A 6 0.48 2.58 1.02
CA TRP A 6 -0.37 1.48 0.58
C TRP A 6 -1.40 1.95 -0.46
N LEU A 7 -1.99 3.13 -0.27
CA LEU A 7 -2.93 3.72 -1.23
C LEU A 7 -2.25 4.07 -2.56
N ILE A 8 -1.03 4.62 -2.55
CA ILE A 8 -0.25 4.89 -3.78
C ILE A 8 -0.07 3.60 -4.62
N LEU A 9 0.18 2.47 -3.97
CA LEU A 9 0.41 1.19 -4.65
C LEU A 9 -0.80 0.69 -5.44
N HIS A 10 -2.02 1.16 -5.17
CA HIS A 10 -3.20 0.88 -6.00
C HIS A 10 -3.09 1.53 -7.39
N TYR A 11 -2.37 2.65 -7.50
CA TYR A 11 -2.23 3.40 -8.74
C TYR A 11 -0.89 3.13 -9.44
N GLN A 12 0.20 3.07 -8.68
CA GLN A 12 1.55 2.95 -9.24
C GLN A 12 2.49 2.14 -8.34
N LYS A 13 3.28 1.24 -8.96
CA LYS A 13 4.45 0.64 -8.31
C LYS A 13 5.54 1.70 -8.13
N THR A 14 5.98 1.93 -6.90
CA THR A 14 7.07 2.88 -6.62
C THR A 14 7.87 2.50 -5.37
N ARG A 15 9.19 2.62 -5.50
CA ARG A 15 10.17 2.54 -4.39
C ARG A 15 10.81 3.89 -4.09
N LYS A 16 10.25 4.97 -4.64
CA LYS A 16 10.73 6.33 -4.41
C LYS A 16 10.71 6.60 -2.88
N PRO A 17 11.84 6.89 -2.25
CA PRO A 17 11.88 7.21 -0.83
C PRO A 17 11.08 8.48 -0.56
N PHE A 18 10.38 8.52 0.58
CA PHE A 18 9.70 9.72 1.05
C PHE A 18 10.43 10.30 2.25
N GLU A 19 10.76 11.59 2.17
CA GLU A 19 11.42 12.33 3.25
C GLU A 19 10.52 12.48 4.48
N SER A 20 9.19 12.43 4.30
CA SER A 20 8.22 12.55 5.37
C SER A 20 6.85 11.99 4.98
N ALA A 21 6.00 11.75 5.97
CA ALA A 21 4.59 11.40 5.75
C ALA A 21 3.85 12.47 4.92
N LYS A 22 4.21 13.75 5.08
CA LYS A 22 3.66 14.85 4.27
C LYS A 22 4.01 14.69 2.78
N LYS A 23 5.24 14.32 2.45
CA LYS A 23 5.66 14.05 1.06
C LYS A 23 4.96 12.82 0.47
N CYS A 24 4.75 11.78 1.28
CA CYS A 24 3.95 10.63 0.87
C CYS A 24 2.49 11.03 0.57
N LEU A 25 1.90 11.86 1.42
CA LEU A 25 0.54 12.39 1.22
C LEU A 25 0.44 13.27 -0.03
N GLU A 26 1.41 14.16 -0.27
CA GLU A 26 1.48 14.99 -1.48
C GLU A 26 1.55 14.13 -2.75
N GLU A 27 2.26 13.00 -2.72
CA GLU A 27 2.31 12.05 -3.84
C GLU A 27 0.97 11.32 -4.04
N LEU A 28 0.33 10.86 -2.96
CA LEU A 28 -1.01 10.24 -3.03
C LEU A 28 -2.03 11.19 -3.65
N LYS A 29 -2.00 12.48 -3.29
CA LYS A 29 -2.95 13.48 -3.80
C LYS A 29 -2.84 13.73 -5.31
N LYS A 30 -1.79 13.26 -5.99
CA LYS A 30 -1.75 13.26 -7.46
C LYS A 30 -2.73 12.25 -8.07
N TYR A 31 -3.04 11.17 -7.36
CA TYR A 31 -4.02 10.15 -7.76
C TYR A 31 -5.39 10.37 -7.11
N MET A 32 -5.40 10.86 -5.87
CA MET A 32 -6.61 11.11 -5.09
C MET A 32 -6.62 12.55 -4.55
N PRO A 33 -6.93 13.57 -5.38
CA PRO A 33 -6.82 14.98 -4.98
C PRO A 33 -7.63 15.35 -3.73
N ASN A 34 -8.78 14.70 -3.55
CA ASN A 34 -9.72 14.94 -2.46
C ASN A 34 -9.54 14.00 -1.27
N TYR A 35 -8.45 13.22 -1.20
CA TYR A 35 -8.22 12.26 -0.12
C TYR A 35 -8.22 12.95 1.26
N THR A 36 -9.03 12.38 2.15
CA THR A 36 -9.04 12.63 3.60
C THR A 36 -8.96 11.29 4.33
N LYS A 37 -8.49 11.30 5.58
CA LYS A 37 -8.37 10.05 6.36
C LYS A 37 -9.73 9.54 6.83
N GLU A 38 -10.71 10.43 6.86
CA GLU A 38 -12.06 10.20 7.33
C GLU A 38 -13.02 9.79 6.21
N ASP A 39 -12.50 9.61 4.98
CA ASP A 39 -13.30 9.19 3.82
C ASP A 39 -13.82 7.76 4.04
N LYS A 40 -15.13 7.66 4.30
CA LYS A 40 -15.83 6.39 4.56
C LYS A 40 -15.93 5.52 3.31
N ASP A 41 -15.81 6.12 2.13
CA ASP A 41 -15.93 5.42 0.86
C ASP A 41 -14.56 4.99 0.32
N LEU A 42 -13.47 5.31 1.03
CA LEU A 42 -12.10 5.00 0.63
C LEU A 42 -11.90 3.55 0.20
N TYR A 43 -12.49 2.60 0.94
CA TYR A 43 -12.42 1.18 0.60
C TYR A 43 -12.99 0.90 -0.79
N PHE A 44 -14.20 1.39 -1.07
CA PHE A 44 -14.87 1.17 -2.35
C PHE A 44 -14.15 1.87 -3.50
N ILE A 45 -13.52 3.02 -3.25
CA ILE A 45 -12.75 3.78 -4.26
C ILE A 45 -11.54 3.00 -4.77
N VAL A 46 -10.89 2.21 -3.90
CA VAL A 46 -9.64 1.50 -4.23
C VAL A 46 -9.83 0.00 -4.47
N LEU A 47 -11.02 -0.54 -4.17
CA LEU A 47 -11.32 -1.98 -4.24
C LEU A 47 -11.01 -2.59 -5.62
N ASP A 48 -11.36 -1.90 -6.70
CA ASP A 48 -11.12 -2.36 -8.08
C ASP A 48 -9.62 -2.47 -8.43
N LYS A 49 -8.74 -1.87 -7.61
CA LYS A 49 -7.28 -1.85 -7.78
C LYS A 49 -6.55 -2.63 -6.69
N GLN A 50 -7.27 -3.32 -5.81
CA GLN A 50 -6.71 -4.00 -4.65
C GLN A 50 -5.69 -5.07 -5.05
N GLU A 51 -5.99 -5.90 -6.05
CA GLU A 51 -5.04 -6.90 -6.59
C GLU A 51 -3.76 -6.26 -7.12
N LYS A 52 -3.87 -5.09 -7.77
CA LYS A 52 -2.73 -4.34 -8.27
C LYS A 52 -1.86 -3.82 -7.14
N ALA A 53 -2.46 -3.35 -6.04
CA ALA A 53 -1.72 -2.93 -4.85
C ALA A 53 -0.96 -4.10 -4.20
N ILE A 54 -1.62 -5.25 -4.05
CA ILE A 54 -1.00 -6.48 -3.54
C ILE A 54 0.20 -6.88 -4.41
N LYS A 55 0.00 -6.95 -5.74
CA LYS A 55 1.06 -7.28 -6.69
C LYS A 55 2.26 -6.32 -6.57
N ASN A 56 2.00 -5.02 -6.58
CA ASN A 56 3.05 -4.01 -6.48
C ASN A 56 3.84 -4.14 -5.16
N ALA A 57 3.15 -4.32 -4.03
CA ALA A 57 3.79 -4.49 -2.73
C ALA A 57 4.66 -5.75 -2.66
N LYS A 58 4.17 -6.89 -3.19
CA LYS A 58 4.94 -8.13 -3.28
C LYS A 58 6.19 -7.99 -4.14
N GLU A 59 6.06 -7.38 -5.31
CA GLU A 59 7.22 -7.15 -6.19
C GLU A 59 8.27 -6.28 -5.49
N ILE A 60 7.86 -5.19 -4.86
CA ILE A 60 8.77 -4.30 -4.12
C ILE A 60 9.47 -5.06 -3.00
N ARG A 61 8.75 -5.87 -2.23
CA ARG A 61 9.33 -6.69 -1.18
C ARG A 61 10.34 -7.71 -1.72
N LYS A 62 10.04 -8.34 -2.86
CA LYS A 62 10.99 -9.24 -3.53
C LYS A 62 12.24 -8.51 -4.00
N GLU A 63 12.10 -7.29 -4.53
CA GLU A 63 13.23 -6.46 -4.97
C GLU A 63 14.12 -5.97 -3.81
N TRP A 64 13.60 -5.94 -2.59
CA TRP A 64 14.35 -5.65 -1.38
C TRP A 64 15.22 -6.84 -0.93
N GLY A 65 14.83 -8.07 -1.26
CA GLY A 65 15.56 -9.30 -0.91
C GLY A 65 15.22 -9.84 0.48
N ASP A 66 15.53 -11.12 0.69
CA ASP A 66 15.24 -11.83 1.95
C ASP A 66 16.23 -11.50 3.08
N ASP A 67 17.33 -10.82 2.75
CA ASP A 67 18.39 -10.43 3.71
C ASP A 67 18.05 -9.15 4.51
N ILE A 68 16.88 -8.54 4.27
CA ILE A 68 16.47 -7.36 5.03
C ILE A 68 16.08 -7.76 6.45
N VAL A 69 16.79 -7.18 7.41
CA VAL A 69 16.67 -7.45 8.85
C VAL A 69 15.39 -6.85 9.43
N GLY A 70 14.81 -5.81 8.81
CA GLY A 70 13.55 -5.20 9.26
C GLY A 70 12.92 -4.24 8.25
N ILE A 71 11.58 -4.09 8.34
CA ILE A 71 10.79 -3.16 7.49
C ILE A 71 11.17 -1.69 7.73
N GLU A 72 11.67 -1.38 8.91
CA GLU A 72 12.14 -0.07 9.34
C GLU A 72 13.34 0.44 8.55
N GLU A 73 14.12 -0.44 7.94
CA GLU A 73 15.25 -0.07 7.07
C GLU A 73 14.79 0.25 5.63
N GLN A 74 13.52 -0.03 5.31
CA GLN A 74 12.95 0.20 3.98
C GLN A 74 12.17 1.52 3.96
N ASN A 75 12.55 2.43 3.06
CA ASN A 75 11.80 3.63 2.75
C ASN A 75 11.51 3.72 1.24
N PRO A 76 10.26 3.55 0.79
CA PRO A 76 9.05 3.20 1.54
C PRO A 76 8.84 1.69 1.69
N SER A 77 7.91 1.30 2.57
CA SER A 77 7.54 -0.10 2.82
C SER A 77 6.13 -0.26 3.38
N THR A 78 5.50 -1.42 3.14
CA THR A 78 4.19 -1.76 3.72
C THR A 78 4.01 -3.26 3.79
N GLU A 79 3.47 -3.76 4.90
CA GLU A 79 3.03 -5.16 5.05
C GLU A 79 1.49 -5.27 5.03
N VAL A 80 0.78 -4.18 4.68
CA VAL A 80 -0.71 -4.19 4.62
C VAL A 80 -1.22 -5.24 3.62
N TYR A 81 -0.47 -5.50 2.53
CA TYR A 81 -0.85 -6.53 1.57
C TYR A 81 -0.98 -7.92 2.21
N ARG A 82 -0.15 -8.27 3.22
CA ARG A 82 -0.27 -9.57 3.92
C ARG A 82 -1.56 -9.69 4.70
N LEU A 83 -1.93 -8.62 5.41
CA LEU A 83 -3.19 -8.57 6.15
C LEU A 83 -4.38 -8.69 5.20
N VAL A 84 -4.33 -7.94 4.09
CA VAL A 84 -5.40 -7.94 3.09
C VAL A 84 -5.56 -9.32 2.44
N GLU A 85 -4.46 -9.95 2.03
CA GLU A 85 -4.50 -11.32 1.50
C GLU A 85 -5.08 -12.30 2.51
N ARG A 86 -4.65 -12.22 3.78
CA ARG A 86 -5.20 -13.05 4.84
C ARG A 86 -6.71 -12.86 4.99
N LEU A 87 -7.22 -11.63 4.91
CA LEU A 87 -8.65 -11.35 5.01
C LEU A 87 -9.43 -11.90 3.80
N ILE A 88 -8.86 -11.84 2.59
CA ILE A 88 -9.46 -12.43 1.39
C ILE A 88 -9.54 -13.95 1.54
N GLU A 89 -8.43 -14.60 1.91
CA GLU A 89 -8.37 -16.05 2.12
C GLU A 89 -9.36 -16.54 3.17
N GLU A 90 -9.56 -15.77 4.24
CA GLU A 90 -10.55 -16.11 5.27
C GLU A 90 -11.98 -15.82 4.82
N GLY A 91 -12.22 -14.82 3.97
CA GLY A 91 -13.51 -14.58 3.34
C GLY A 91 -13.94 -15.76 2.46
N GLU A 92 -13.05 -16.19 1.56
CA GLU A 92 -13.30 -17.30 0.61
C GLU A 92 -13.58 -18.66 1.29
N LYS A 93 -13.07 -18.89 2.50
CA LYS A 93 -13.32 -20.13 3.25
C LYS A 93 -14.70 -20.19 3.92
N ASN A 94 -15.33 -19.04 4.11
CA ASN A 94 -16.59 -18.91 4.82
C ASN A 94 -17.80 -18.76 3.87
N ASP A 95 -17.56 -18.77 2.56
CA ASP A 95 -18.55 -18.77 1.47
C ASP A 95 -18.74 -20.18 0.89
#